data_AF-A0A246JGF4-F1
#
_entry.id   AF-A0A246JGF4-F1
#
_cell.length_a   1.000
_cell.length_b   1.000
_cell.length_c   1.000
_cell.angle_alpha   90.00
_cell.angle_beta   90.00
_cell.angle_gamma   90.00
#
_symmetry.space_group_name_H-M   'P 1'
#
loop_
_entity.id
_entity.type
_entity.pdbx_description
1 polymer ?
#
loop_
_entity_poly.entity_id
_entity_poly.type
_entity_poly.pdbx_seq_one_letter_code
_entity_poly.pdbx_strand_id
1 'polypeptide(L)'
;MNGRSPHGLPVAAVKADKVVDVKQGGFVNVDCGQIVEFRDGAKTFTWKFDSAQHRAVNLPVIAPEGFANANFTVYVSRNESEGS
;
A
#
# COMPACT_ATOMS: atom_id res chain seq x y z
N MET A 1 -14.82 5.09 -15.10
CA MET A 1 -13.80 5.44 -14.09
C MET A 1 -12.89 4.23 -13.95
N ASN A 2 -11.77 4.18 -14.68
CA ASN A 2 -10.92 2.99 -14.70
C ASN A 2 -9.93 3.08 -13.53
N GLY A 3 -10.36 2.65 -12.35
CA GLY A 3 -9.62 2.63 -11.08
C GLY A 3 -8.43 1.65 -11.04
N ARG A 4 -7.69 1.52 -12.15
CA ARG A 4 -6.43 0.77 -12.20
C ARG A 4 -5.29 1.73 -11.96
N SER A 5 -4.85 1.82 -10.71
CA SER A 5 -3.56 2.45 -10.40
C SER A 5 -2.44 1.52 -10.86
N PRO A 6 -1.34 2.02 -11.43
CA PRO A 6 -0.17 1.19 -11.75
C PRO A 6 0.48 0.59 -10.49
N HIS A 7 0.10 1.05 -9.30
CA HIS A 7 0.61 0.57 -8.01
C HIS A 7 -0.26 -0.53 -7.37
N GLY A 8 -1.36 -0.90 -8.02
CA GLY A 8 -2.30 -1.89 -7.52
C GLY A 8 -3.74 -1.40 -7.50
N LEU A 9 -4.53 -1.92 -6.56
CA LEU A 9 -5.96 -1.61 -6.48
C LEU A 9 -6.50 -1.61 -5.04
N PRO A 10 -7.54 -0.79 -4.77
CA PRO A 10 -8.24 -0.83 -3.50
C PRO A 10 -9.01 -2.15 -3.37
N VAL A 11 -8.97 -2.76 -2.19
CA VAL A 11 -9.69 -4.01 -1.88
C VAL A 11 -10.52 -3.86 -0.61
N ALA A 12 -11.54 -4.70 -0.45
CA ALA A 12 -12.31 -4.75 0.80
C ALA A 12 -11.46 -5.36 1.92
N ALA A 13 -11.61 -4.84 3.15
CA ALA A 13 -10.80 -5.14 4.34
C ALA A 13 -10.88 -6.58 4.89
N VAL A 14 -11.48 -7.52 4.15
CA VAL A 14 -11.81 -8.85 4.66
C VAL A 14 -10.61 -9.80 4.83
N LYS A 15 -9.45 -9.51 4.22
CA LYS A 15 -8.18 -10.23 4.44
C LYS A 15 -6.97 -9.34 4.15
N ALA A 16 -6.55 -8.53 5.11
CA ALA A 16 -5.23 -7.90 5.06
C ALA A 16 -4.16 -8.89 5.56
N ASP A 17 -3.09 -9.07 4.80
CA ASP A 17 -1.93 -9.86 5.20
C ASP A 17 -1.09 -9.11 6.25
N LYS A 18 -1.17 -7.76 6.22
CA LYS A 18 -0.47 -6.87 7.13
C LYS A 18 -1.35 -5.67 7.48
N VAL A 19 -1.23 -5.20 8.72
CA VAL A 19 -1.84 -3.96 9.21
C VAL A 19 -0.73 -2.99 9.59
N VAL A 20 -0.84 -1.74 9.14
CA VAL A 20 0.18 -0.70 9.34
C VAL A 20 -0.47 0.56 9.90
N ASP A 21 0.01 1.04 11.04
CA ASP A 21 -0.35 2.36 11.58
C ASP A 21 0.60 3.42 11.00
N VAL A 22 0.05 4.48 10.42
CA VAL A 22 0.80 5.51 9.69
C VAL A 22 0.91 6.83 10.45
N LYS A 23 0.40 6.91 11.68
CA LYS A 23 0.32 8.17 12.46
C LYS A 23 1.65 8.91 12.63
N GLN A 24 2.75 8.20 12.75
CA GLN A 24 4.06 8.79 13.02
C GLN A 24 4.89 9.01 11.74
N GLY A 25 4.34 8.71 10.57
CA GLY A 25 5.10 8.62 9.33
C GLY A 25 6.07 7.42 9.33
N GLY A 26 6.91 7.33 8.31
CA GLY A 26 7.92 6.28 8.18
C GLY A 26 7.79 5.49 6.89
N PHE A 27 8.09 4.20 6.95
CA PHE A 27 8.00 3.33 5.79
C PHE A 27 7.60 1.90 6.13
N VAL A 28 7.10 1.18 5.13
CA VAL A 28 6.87 -0.26 5.21
C VAL A 28 7.36 -0.95 3.94
N ASN A 29 7.95 -2.13 4.12
CA ASN A 29 8.27 -3.03 3.01
C ASN A 29 7.10 -4.00 2.81
N VAL A 30 6.70 -4.17 1.56
CA VAL A 30 5.62 -5.06 1.14
C VAL A 30 6.05 -5.88 -0.06
N ASP A 31 5.46 -7.05 -0.21
CA ASP A 31 5.70 -7.91 -1.37
C ASP A 31 4.67 -7.64 -2.47
N CYS A 32 5.02 -8.00 -3.71
CA CYS A 32 4.05 -7.99 -4.80
C CYS A 32 2.84 -8.88 -4.47
N GLY A 33 1.64 -8.35 -4.68
CA GLY A 33 0.39 -9.05 -4.40
C GLY A 33 -0.03 -9.00 -2.93
N GLN A 34 0.81 -8.48 -2.03
CA GLN A 34 0.48 -8.35 -0.61
C GLN A 34 -0.67 -7.35 -0.41
N ILE A 35 -1.61 -7.72 0.45
CA ILE A 35 -2.74 -6.89 0.85
C ILE A 35 -2.40 -6.24 2.19
N VAL A 36 -2.39 -4.91 2.23
CA VAL A 36 -2.08 -4.14 3.43
C VAL A 36 -3.24 -3.24 3.80
N GLU A 37 -3.64 -3.29 5.07
CA GLU A 37 -4.53 -2.32 5.67
C GLU A 37 -3.71 -1.21 6.32
N PHE A 38 -3.91 0.02 5.87
CA PHE A 38 -3.33 1.21 6.48
C PHE A 38 -4.34 1.80 7.46
N ARG A 39 -3.85 2.26 8.61
CA ARG A 39 -4.64 2.87 9.68
C ARG A 39 -4.07 4.23 10.06
N ASP A 40 -4.93 5.25 10.10
CA ASP A 40 -4.65 6.54 10.74
C ASP A 40 -5.75 6.84 11.77
N GLY A 41 -5.50 6.44 13.02
CA GLY A 41 -6.50 6.50 14.09
C GLY A 41 -7.72 5.62 13.78
N ALA A 42 -8.88 6.23 13.56
CA ALA A 42 -10.12 5.53 13.22
C ALA A 42 -10.32 5.32 11.72
N LYS A 43 -9.50 5.95 10.87
CA LYS A 43 -9.59 5.81 9.42
C LYS A 43 -8.79 4.59 8.98
N THR A 44 -9.37 3.77 8.11
CA THR A 44 -8.65 2.65 7.48
C THR A 44 -8.93 2.59 5.99
N PHE A 45 -7.95 2.10 5.23
CA PHE A 45 -8.16 1.65 3.85
C PHE A 45 -7.26 0.46 3.56
N THR A 46 -7.67 -0.39 2.63
CA THR A 46 -6.94 -1.61 2.27
C THR A 46 -6.51 -1.56 0.81
N TRP A 47 -5.25 -1.89 0.56
CA TRP A 47 -4.63 -1.84 -0.76
C TRP A 47 -3.93 -3.15 -1.07
N LYS A 48 -4.15 -3.68 -2.28
CA LYS A 48 -3.35 -4.77 -2.83
C LYS A 48 -2.28 -4.21 -3.74
N PHE A 49 -1.01 -4.42 -3.39
CA PHE A 49 0.13 -3.92 -4.18
C PHE A 49 0.38 -4.77 -5.43
N ASP A 50 0.78 -4.10 -6.52
CA ASP A 50 1.21 -4.72 -7.78
C ASP A 50 2.68 -4.37 -8.07
N SER A 51 3.45 -5.31 -8.64
CA SER A 51 4.89 -5.20 -8.88
C SER A 51 5.28 -4.34 -10.08
N ALA A 52 4.33 -3.86 -10.89
CA ALA A 52 4.61 -3.28 -12.21
C ALA A 52 5.74 -2.24 -12.26
N GLN A 53 6.10 -1.60 -11.13
CA GLN A 53 7.17 -0.61 -11.07
C GLN A 53 8.28 -0.83 -10.03
N HIS A 54 8.23 -1.84 -9.14
CA HIS A 54 9.26 -2.12 -8.10
C HIS A 54 9.91 -0.86 -7.49
N ARG A 55 9.07 0.08 -7.05
CA ARG A 55 9.49 1.42 -6.61
C ARG A 55 8.86 1.78 -5.28
N ALA A 56 9.47 2.77 -4.64
CA ALA A 56 8.88 3.47 -3.51
C ALA A 56 7.58 4.17 -3.95
N VAL A 57 6.50 3.93 -3.22
CA VAL A 57 5.18 4.55 -3.41
C VAL A 57 4.89 5.41 -2.20
N ASN A 58 4.70 6.71 -2.39
CA ASN A 58 4.24 7.58 -1.32
C ASN A 58 2.76 7.25 -1.02
N LEU A 59 2.42 7.03 0.24
CA LEU A 59 1.08 6.63 0.66
C LEU A 59 -0.04 7.55 0.13
N PRO A 60 0.12 8.89 0.06
CA PRO A 60 -0.90 9.79 -0.52
C PRO A 60 -1.23 9.52 -2.00
N VAL A 61 -0.39 8.79 -2.74
CA VAL A 61 -0.64 8.45 -4.15
C VAL A 61 -1.75 7.41 -4.29
N ILE A 62 -1.90 6.53 -3.29
CA ILE A 62 -2.87 5.42 -3.29
C ILE A 62 -3.97 5.58 -2.25
N ALA A 63 -3.74 6.41 -1.24
CA ALA A 63 -4.70 6.62 -0.16
C ALA A 63 -5.87 7.52 -0.60
N PRO A 64 -7.07 7.33 -0.02
CA PRO A 64 -8.17 8.26 -0.19
C PRO A 64 -7.79 9.70 0.22
N GLU A 65 -8.44 10.69 -0.38
CA GLU A 65 -8.23 12.09 -0.02
C GLU A 65 -8.43 12.32 1.49
N GLY A 66 -7.48 13.01 2.12
CA GLY A 66 -7.53 13.30 3.56
C GLY A 66 -7.29 12.10 4.48
N PHE A 67 -6.72 10.99 3.98
CA PHE A 67 -6.40 9.82 4.80
C PHE A 67 -5.20 10.01 5.72
N ALA A 68 -4.03 10.38 5.19
CA ALA A 68 -2.79 10.49 5.96
C ALA A 68 -1.91 11.66 5.52
N ASN A 69 -1.12 12.20 6.45
CA ASN A 69 -0.10 13.20 6.16
C ASN A 69 1.05 12.56 5.37
N ALA A 70 1.61 13.31 4.42
CA ALA A 70 2.37 12.80 3.28
C ALA A 70 3.70 12.07 3.57
N ASN A 71 4.05 11.82 4.83
CA ASN A 71 5.35 11.30 5.24
C ASN A 71 5.34 9.78 5.48
N PHE A 72 4.68 9.00 4.61
CA PHE A 72 4.73 7.53 4.68
C PHE A 72 5.05 6.92 3.33
N THR A 73 6.09 6.08 3.28
CA THR A 73 6.59 5.47 2.04
C THR A 73 6.40 3.96 2.07
N VAL A 74 5.88 3.40 0.99
CA VAL A 74 5.75 1.95 0.82
C VAL A 74 6.81 1.48 -0.18
N TYR A 75 7.70 0.59 0.23
CA TYR A 75 8.66 -0.05 -0.66
C TYR A 75 8.12 -1.41 -1.08
N VAL A 76 7.88 -1.58 -2.38
CA VAL A 76 7.38 -2.84 -2.94
C VAL A 76 8.58 -3.68 -3.41
N SER A 77 8.87 -4.75 -2.68
CA SER A 77 9.87 -5.75 -3.06
C SER A 77 9.45 -6.51 -4.30
N ARG A 78 10.42 -6.97 -5.09
CA ARG A 78 10.17 -7.99 -6.12
C ARG A 78 9.71 -9.26 -5.43
N ASN A 79 8.77 -9.98 -6.03
CA ASN A 79 8.46 -11.31 -5.54
C ASN A 79 9.70 -12.20 -5.75
N GLU A 80 10.06 -13.08 -4.81
CA GLU A 80 11.23 -14.00 -4.96
C GLU A 80 11.18 -14.81 -6.28
N SER A 81 9.99 -15.00 -6.85
CA SER A 81 9.77 -15.69 -8.13
C SER A 81 10.28 -14.95 -9.38
N GLU A 82 10.71 -13.68 -9.29
CA GLU A 82 11.30 -12.94 -10.42
C GLU A 82 12.84 -13.04 -10.49
N GLY A 83 13.44 -13.81 -9.58
CA GLY A 83 14.89 -14.03 -9.51
C GLY A 83 15.34 -15.47 -9.80
N SER A 84 14.50 -16.34 -10.36
CA SER A 84 14.87 -17.70 -10.81
C SER A 84 15.08 -17.78 -12.31
#